data_AF-A0A0T7GYD7-F1
#
_entry.id   AF-A0A0T7GYD7-F1
#
_cell.length_a   1.000
_cell.length_b   1.000
_cell.length_c   1.000
_cell.angle_alpha   90.00
_cell.angle_beta   90.00
_cell.angle_gamma   90.00
#
_symmetry.space_group_name_H-M   'P 1'
#
loop_
_entity.id
_entity.type
_entity.pdbx_description
1 polymer ?
#
loop_
_entity_poly.entity_id
_entity_poly.type
_entity_poly.pdbx_seq_one_letter_code
_entity_poly.pdbx_strand_id
1 'polypeptide(L)'
;MSENNSSLTYPVFKMLSTQNDIESRKKGRPVYDDQEVCEIRFSGNKQTVGVFPAHEMCEWADDPLTQERTRITYAQKFNEQYMRFKNGEAQAAHGTPLEELTFLTQGKRLELKALNIHTAEALAALDGNPLKMLGMNGRELKTQAQLYLDSANRQTDAMSIAAENTRLKKRLAELEGKSNTPKKASNAKKSEKVAGEAGDADTGGDEADKPAEAENPFSDWEAEDLTAWIIDAEPEYEIDGRWGRETLAEKAKELNDKIAAAKAKG
;
A
#
# COMPACT_ATOMS: atom_id res chain seq x y z
N MET A 1 15.06 -11.63 -7.74
CA MET A 1 14.92 -10.18 -8.01
C MET A 1 14.16 -10.00 -9.30
N SER A 2 12.85 -10.24 -9.26
CA SER A 2 11.91 -9.90 -10.34
C SER A 2 11.23 -8.62 -9.89
N GLU A 3 11.96 -7.51 -9.93
CA GLU A 3 11.36 -6.20 -9.72
C GLU A 3 10.24 -6.02 -10.75
N ASN A 4 9.09 -5.53 -10.27
CA ASN A 4 7.84 -5.38 -11.01
C ASN A 4 8.05 -4.63 -12.34
N ASN A 5 8.38 -5.38 -13.39
CA ASN A 5 8.59 -4.89 -14.75
C ASN A 5 7.26 -4.54 -15.45
N SER A 6 6.12 -4.72 -14.76
CA SER A 6 4.79 -4.44 -15.26
C SER A 6 4.66 -3.01 -15.79
N SER A 7 5.18 -2.01 -15.06
CA SER A 7 5.13 -0.59 -15.46
C SER A 7 5.95 -0.27 -16.72
N LEU A 8 6.94 -1.09 -17.06
CA LEU A 8 7.79 -0.91 -18.25
C LEU A 8 7.25 -1.67 -19.46
N THR A 9 6.18 -2.44 -19.31
CA THR A 9 5.55 -3.19 -20.40
C THR A 9 4.21 -2.59 -20.79
N TYR A 10 3.97 -2.52 -22.09
CA TYR A 10 2.72 -2.08 -22.67
C TYR A 10 2.11 -3.24 -23.49
N PRO A 11 1.16 -3.99 -22.88
CA PRO A 11 0.48 -5.09 -23.54
C PRO A 11 -0.67 -4.58 -24.43
N VAL A 12 -0.77 -5.14 -25.63
CA VAL A 12 -1.86 -4.88 -26.59
C VAL A 12 -2.38 -6.21 -27.13
N PHE A 13 -3.66 -6.47 -26.94
CA PHE A 13 -4.33 -7.64 -27.48
C PHE A 13 -4.86 -7.37 -28.89
N LYS A 14 -4.73 -8.36 -29.76
CA LYS A 14 -5.25 -8.30 -31.13
C LYS A 14 -5.54 -9.70 -31.67
N MET A 15 -6.36 -9.76 -32.72
CA MET A 15 -6.48 -10.95 -33.55
C MET A 15 -5.28 -11.02 -34.49
N LEU A 16 -4.63 -12.18 -34.56
CA LEU A 16 -3.57 -12.48 -35.51
C LEU A 16 -3.87 -13.80 -36.22
N SER A 17 -4.00 -13.75 -37.54
CA SER A 17 -4.13 -14.95 -38.38
C SER A 17 -2.77 -15.63 -38.48
N THR A 18 -2.60 -16.75 -37.77
CA THR A 18 -1.35 -17.51 -37.74
C THR A 18 -1.51 -18.76 -38.59
N GLN A 19 -0.48 -19.11 -39.36
CA GLN A 19 -0.52 -20.31 -40.19
C GLN A 19 -0.51 -21.55 -39.30
N ASN A 20 -1.48 -22.43 -39.49
CA ASN A 20 -1.50 -23.73 -38.85
C ASN A 20 -0.75 -24.73 -39.75
N ASP A 21 0.51 -24.97 -39.43
CA ASP A 21 1.37 -25.86 -40.22
C ASP A 21 0.85 -27.30 -40.26
N ILE A 22 0.22 -27.78 -39.18
CA ILE A 22 -0.30 -29.14 -39.06
C ILE A 22 -1.48 -29.33 -40.03
N GLU A 23 -2.46 -28.42 -39.97
CA GLU A 23 -3.64 -28.47 -40.83
C GLU A 23 -3.29 -28.12 -42.28
N SER A 24 -2.34 -27.20 -42.50
CA SER A 24 -1.85 -26.86 -43.84
C SER A 24 -1.22 -28.08 -44.51
N ARG A 25 -0.37 -28.81 -43.79
CA ARG A 25 0.27 -30.04 -44.27
C ARG A 25 -0.76 -31.14 -44.55
N LYS A 26 -1.77 -31.28 -43.69
CA LYS A 26 -2.83 -32.29 -43.83
C LYS A 26 -3.75 -32.02 -45.03
N LYS A 27 -4.09 -30.76 -45.28
CA LYS A 27 -5.02 -30.33 -46.35
C LYS A 27 -4.33 -30.01 -47.67
N GLY A 28 -3.00 -29.98 -47.71
CA GLY A 28 -2.22 -29.67 -48.92
C GLY A 28 -2.40 -28.24 -49.43
N ARG A 29 -2.84 -27.31 -48.57
CA ARG A 29 -3.01 -25.88 -48.87
C ARG A 29 -2.75 -25.06 -47.62
N PRO A 30 -2.31 -23.79 -47.71
CA PRO A 30 -2.19 -22.91 -46.55
C PRO A 30 -3.52 -22.78 -45.81
N VAL A 31 -3.52 -23.07 -44.51
CA VAL A 31 -4.64 -22.90 -43.58
C VAL A 31 -4.16 -21.98 -42.47
N TYR A 32 -4.94 -20.95 -42.19
CA TYR A 32 -4.68 -19.97 -41.15
C TYR A 32 -5.79 -20.05 -40.11
N ASP A 33 -5.40 -19.98 -38.85
CA ASP A 33 -6.33 -19.88 -37.73
C ASP A 33 -6.24 -18.47 -37.14
N ASP A 34 -7.41 -17.88 -36.87
CA ASP A 34 -7.50 -16.59 -36.20
C ASP A 34 -7.33 -16.80 -34.70
N GLN A 35 -6.25 -16.24 -34.15
CA GLN A 35 -5.91 -16.43 -32.76
C GLN A 35 -5.77 -15.09 -32.04
N GLU A 36 -6.32 -15.02 -30.84
CA GLU A 36 -6.09 -13.90 -29.92
C GLU A 36 -4.66 -13.95 -29.39
N VAL A 37 -3.92 -12.87 -29.58
CA VAL A 37 -2.53 -12.73 -29.14
C VAL A 37 -2.37 -11.48 -28.27
N CYS A 38 -1.45 -11.57 -27.31
CA CYS A 38 -0.90 -10.47 -26.53
C CYS A 38 0.43 -10.04 -27.14
N GLU A 39 0.48 -8.80 -27.63
CA GLU A 39 1.70 -8.15 -28.05
C GLU A 39 2.25 -7.29 -26.90
N ILE A 40 3.44 -7.61 -26.41
CA ILE A 40 4.10 -6.90 -25.33
C ILE A 40 5.20 -6.03 -25.91
N ARG A 41 5.06 -4.71 -25.71
CA ARG A 41 6.06 -3.71 -26.06
C ARG A 41 6.77 -3.22 -24.81
N PHE A 42 8.05 -2.92 -24.92
CA PHE A 42 8.85 -2.43 -23.79
C PHE A 42 9.06 -0.92 -23.91
N SER A 43 8.93 -0.23 -22.78
CA SER A 43 9.12 1.21 -22.68
C SER A 43 10.56 1.58 -23.03
N GLY A 44 10.73 2.50 -23.98
CA GLY A 44 12.04 2.94 -24.46
C GLY A 44 12.77 1.93 -25.36
N ASN A 45 12.17 0.78 -25.70
CA ASN A 45 12.70 -0.16 -26.68
C ASN A 45 11.70 -0.40 -27.82
N LYS A 46 12.08 0.02 -29.04
CA LYS A 46 11.25 -0.11 -30.24
C LYS A 46 11.45 -1.44 -30.99
N GLN A 47 12.55 -2.13 -30.73
CA GLN A 47 12.98 -3.29 -31.53
C GLN A 47 12.44 -4.59 -30.95
N THR A 48 12.42 -4.69 -29.62
CA THR A 48 11.96 -5.90 -28.95
C THR A 48 10.45 -5.83 -28.77
N VAL A 49 9.74 -6.73 -29.45
CA VAL A 49 8.31 -6.93 -29.32
C VAL A 49 8.07 -8.43 -29.10
N GLY A 50 7.42 -8.78 -27.99
CA GLY A 50 6.99 -10.15 -27.73
C GLY A 50 5.56 -10.35 -28.24
N VAL A 51 5.30 -11.42 -28.98
CA VAL A 51 3.94 -11.77 -29.41
C VAL A 51 3.65 -13.17 -28.91
N PHE A 52 2.64 -13.30 -28.07
CA PHE A 52 2.28 -14.55 -27.41
C PHE A 52 0.77 -14.80 -27.56
N PRO A 53 0.32 -16.05 -27.75
CA PRO A 53 -1.06 -16.44 -27.52
C PRO A 53 -1.66 -15.87 -26.23
N ALA A 54 -2.86 -15.29 -26.29
CA ALA A 54 -3.51 -14.66 -25.14
C ALA A 54 -3.72 -15.63 -23.95
N HIS A 55 -4.03 -16.89 -24.25
CA HIS A 55 -4.28 -17.94 -23.25
C HIS A 55 -3.06 -18.85 -22.99
N GLU A 56 -1.88 -18.51 -23.50
CA GLU A 56 -0.65 -19.21 -23.11
C GLU A 56 -0.22 -18.78 -21.71
N MET A 57 0.47 -19.70 -21.03
CA MET A 57 1.03 -19.49 -19.71
C MET A 57 2.09 -18.38 -19.76
N CYS A 58 1.89 -17.34 -18.94
CA CYS A 58 2.77 -16.20 -18.83
C CYS A 58 3.73 -16.38 -17.64
N GLU A 59 3.18 -16.61 -16.45
CA GLU A 59 3.96 -16.80 -15.25
C GLU A 59 3.21 -17.67 -14.23
N TRP A 60 3.89 -17.97 -13.14
CA TRP A 60 3.29 -18.61 -11.99
C TRP A 60 2.96 -17.53 -10.95
N ALA A 61 1.77 -17.58 -10.37
CA ALA A 61 1.36 -16.70 -9.30
C ALA A 61 0.75 -17.53 -8.16
N ASP A 62 0.87 -17.03 -6.93
CA ASP A 62 0.23 -17.67 -5.78
C ASP A 62 -1.22 -17.21 -5.70
N ASP A 63 -2.14 -18.15 -5.55
CA ASP A 63 -3.55 -17.86 -5.37
C ASP A 63 -3.77 -17.19 -3.99
N PRO A 64 -4.39 -16.00 -3.93
CA PRO A 64 -4.56 -15.27 -2.67
C PRO A 64 -5.44 -16.00 -1.64
N LEU A 65 -6.30 -16.93 -2.09
CA LEU A 65 -7.21 -17.68 -1.22
C LEU A 65 -6.60 -19.02 -0.78
N THR A 66 -6.04 -19.77 -1.72
CA THR A 66 -5.55 -21.14 -1.45
C THR A 66 -4.06 -21.20 -1.14
N GLN A 67 -3.32 -20.10 -1.39
CA GLN A 67 -1.85 -20.03 -1.32
C GLN A 67 -1.14 -21.07 -2.21
N GLU A 68 -1.85 -21.67 -3.16
CA GLU A 68 -1.27 -22.60 -4.11
C GLU A 68 -0.71 -21.86 -5.32
N ARG A 69 0.39 -22.39 -5.85
CA ARG A 69 1.04 -21.82 -7.04
C ARG A 69 0.26 -22.21 -8.29
N THR A 70 -0.46 -21.27 -8.87
CA THR A 70 -1.27 -21.46 -10.08
C THR A 70 -0.59 -20.87 -11.31
N ARG A 71 -0.94 -21.40 -12.48
CA ARG A 71 -0.47 -20.87 -13.77
C ARG A 71 -1.39 -19.75 -14.18
N ILE A 72 -0.83 -18.58 -14.48
CA ILE A 72 -1.59 -17.46 -15.03
C ILE A 72 -1.23 -17.23 -16.50
N THR A 73 -2.25 -16.94 -17.30
CA THR A 73 -2.13 -16.65 -18.73
C THR A 73 -1.87 -15.17 -18.98
N TYR A 74 -1.45 -14.80 -20.20
CA TYR A 74 -1.31 -13.39 -20.58
C TYR A 74 -2.62 -12.62 -20.45
N ALA A 75 -3.75 -13.23 -20.83
CA ALA A 75 -5.09 -12.66 -20.67
C ALA A 75 -5.43 -12.41 -19.20
N GLN A 76 -5.02 -13.30 -18.28
CA GLN A 76 -5.26 -13.10 -16.84
C GLN A 76 -4.33 -12.03 -16.24
N LYS A 77 -3.05 -12.03 -16.63
CA LYS A 77 -2.07 -11.03 -16.16
C LYS A 77 -2.45 -9.61 -16.57
N PHE A 78 -2.91 -9.45 -17.81
CA PHE A 78 -3.30 -8.17 -18.40
C PHE A 78 -4.82 -8.12 -18.64
N ASN A 79 -5.57 -8.51 -17.61
CA ASN A 79 -7.02 -8.71 -17.71
C ASN A 79 -7.76 -7.44 -18.14
N GLU A 80 -7.38 -6.27 -17.64
CA GLU A 80 -8.03 -5.02 -18.02
C GLU A 80 -7.91 -4.73 -19.52
N GLN A 81 -6.72 -4.91 -20.10
CA GLN A 81 -6.48 -4.69 -21.52
C GLN A 81 -7.19 -5.77 -22.36
N TYR A 82 -7.19 -7.01 -21.88
CA TYR A 82 -7.90 -8.10 -22.53
C TYR A 82 -9.42 -7.84 -22.58
N MET A 83 -10.01 -7.41 -21.47
CA MET A 83 -11.44 -7.09 -21.41
C MET A 83 -11.80 -5.90 -22.32
N ARG A 84 -10.96 -4.86 -22.37
CA ARG A 84 -11.12 -3.75 -23.34
C ARG A 84 -11.07 -4.24 -24.78
N PHE A 85 -10.13 -5.13 -25.10
CA PHE A 85 -10.05 -5.76 -26.41
C PHE A 85 -11.33 -6.54 -26.75
N LYS A 86 -11.85 -7.35 -25.81
CA LYS A 86 -13.10 -8.11 -26.01
C LYS A 86 -14.32 -7.19 -26.17
N ASN A 87 -14.33 -6.04 -25.52
CA ASN A 87 -15.38 -5.02 -25.65
C ASN A 87 -15.22 -4.14 -26.90
N GLY A 88 -14.12 -4.26 -27.66
CA GLY A 88 -13.83 -3.37 -28.79
C GLY A 88 -13.44 -1.95 -28.39
N GLU A 89 -13.03 -1.75 -27.13
CA GLU A 89 -12.62 -0.46 -26.59
C GLU A 89 -11.13 -0.16 -26.86
N ALA A 90 -10.75 1.11 -26.76
CA ALA A 90 -9.35 1.52 -26.86
C ALA A 90 -8.53 0.95 -25.69
N GLN A 91 -7.46 0.22 -26.00
CA GLN A 91 -6.56 -0.39 -25.00
C GLN A 91 -5.56 0.63 -24.44
N ALA A 92 -6.06 1.60 -23.67
CA ALA A 92 -5.19 2.55 -22.98
C ALA A 92 -4.29 1.85 -21.95
N ALA A 93 -3.08 2.37 -21.76
CA ALA A 93 -2.14 1.87 -20.75
C ALA A 93 -2.71 2.04 -19.33
N HIS A 94 -2.28 1.17 -18.42
CA HIS A 94 -2.64 1.26 -17.00
C HIS A 94 -1.71 2.25 -16.28
N GLY A 95 -2.29 3.19 -15.53
CA GLY A 95 -1.57 4.22 -14.79
C GLY A 95 -1.97 5.64 -15.21
N THR A 96 -1.17 6.62 -14.79
CA THR A 96 -1.39 8.04 -15.06
C THR A 96 -0.99 8.36 -16.51
N PRO A 97 -1.92 8.80 -17.39
CA PRO A 97 -1.60 9.14 -18.76
C PRO A 97 -0.59 10.29 -18.86
N LEU A 98 0.26 10.30 -19.90
CA LEU A 98 1.22 11.40 -20.11
C LEU A 98 0.54 12.76 -20.33
N GLU A 99 -0.73 12.78 -20.71
CA GLU A 99 -1.58 13.96 -20.84
C GLU A 99 -1.70 14.76 -19.54
N GLU A 100 -1.68 14.09 -18.39
CA GLU A 100 -1.79 14.71 -17.06
C GLU A 100 -0.50 15.43 -16.65
N LEU A 101 0.63 15.09 -17.26
CA LEU A 101 1.93 15.70 -16.96
C LEU A 101 2.02 17.08 -17.62
N THR A 102 1.66 18.12 -16.85
CA THR A 102 1.57 19.52 -17.31
C THR A 102 2.89 20.11 -17.80
N PHE A 103 4.03 19.58 -17.34
CA PHE A 103 5.36 20.00 -17.77
C PHE A 103 5.74 19.48 -19.17
N LEU A 104 5.02 18.48 -19.70
CA LEU A 104 5.27 17.93 -21.03
C LEU A 104 4.54 18.74 -22.11
N THR A 105 5.29 19.14 -23.13
CA THR A 105 4.69 19.68 -24.36
C THR A 105 4.02 18.58 -25.18
N GLN A 106 3.09 18.94 -26.06
CA GLN A 106 2.44 17.96 -26.95
C GLN A 106 3.45 17.21 -27.83
N GLY A 107 4.47 17.91 -28.36
CA GLY A 107 5.54 17.28 -29.13
C GLY A 107 6.28 16.22 -28.32
N LYS A 108 6.65 16.53 -27.07
CA LYS A 108 7.32 15.58 -26.18
C LYS A 108 6.44 14.38 -25.84
N ARG A 109 5.14 14.58 -25.61
CA ARG A 109 4.18 13.48 -25.40
C ARG A 109 4.15 12.53 -26.59
N LEU A 110 4.15 13.04 -27.81
CA LEU A 110 4.16 12.21 -29.02
C LEU A 110 5.50 11.46 -29.20
N GLU A 111 6.62 12.09 -28.89
CA GLU A 111 7.93 11.42 -28.89
C GLU A 111 8.00 10.26 -27.88
N LEU A 112 7.50 10.47 -26.66
CA LEU A 112 7.42 9.44 -25.62
C LEU A 112 6.52 8.27 -26.04
N LYS A 113 5.33 8.57 -26.59
CA LYS A 113 4.44 7.55 -27.14
C LYS A 113 5.08 6.76 -28.28
N ALA A 114 5.86 7.41 -29.14
CA ALA A 114 6.60 6.73 -30.20
C ALA A 114 7.66 5.77 -29.63
N LEU A 115 8.14 6.00 -28.41
CA LEU A 115 9.04 5.12 -27.65
C LEU A 115 8.29 4.08 -26.80
N ASN A 116 6.98 3.88 -27.01
CA ASN A 116 6.10 3.01 -26.22
C ASN A 116 6.00 3.42 -24.74
N ILE A 117 6.26 4.69 -24.40
CA ILE A 117 6.06 5.23 -23.06
C ILE A 117 4.72 5.95 -23.06
N HIS A 118 3.75 5.40 -22.34
CA HIS A 118 2.36 5.87 -22.34
C HIS A 118 1.89 6.47 -21.02
N THR A 119 2.62 6.23 -19.93
CA THR A 119 2.22 6.65 -18.59
C THR A 119 3.38 7.29 -17.82
N ALA A 120 3.04 8.03 -16.76
CA ALA A 120 4.02 8.65 -15.86
C ALA A 120 4.85 7.60 -15.11
N GLU A 121 4.24 6.49 -14.71
CA GLU A 121 4.89 5.38 -14.02
C GLU A 121 5.94 4.71 -14.91
N ALA A 122 5.61 4.51 -16.19
CA ALA A 122 6.55 3.99 -17.18
C ALA A 122 7.75 4.94 -17.34
N LEU A 123 7.50 6.25 -17.46
CA LEU A 123 8.55 7.26 -17.59
C LEU A 123 9.46 7.33 -16.35
N ALA A 124 8.90 7.25 -15.16
CA ALA A 124 9.64 7.26 -13.90
C ALA A 124 10.47 5.97 -13.70
N ALA A 125 9.95 4.83 -14.16
CA ALA A 125 10.61 3.52 -14.03
C ALA A 125 11.79 3.33 -15.00
N LEU A 126 11.94 4.15 -16.05
CA LEU A 126 12.99 3.97 -17.06
C LEU A 126 14.40 4.05 -16.47
N ASP A 127 15.25 3.12 -16.87
CA ASP A 127 16.65 3.07 -16.48
C ASP A 127 17.54 2.62 -17.66
N GLY A 128 18.83 2.45 -17.41
CA GLY A 128 19.78 1.82 -18.35
C GLY A 128 19.79 2.41 -19.77
N ASN A 129 19.69 1.52 -20.76
CA ASN A 129 19.68 1.87 -22.18
C ASN A 129 18.39 2.58 -22.64
N PRO A 130 17.18 2.14 -22.23
CA PRO A 130 15.93 2.87 -22.49
C PRO A 130 15.98 4.35 -22.08
N LEU A 131 16.57 4.66 -20.93
CA LEU A 131 16.73 6.05 -20.46
C LEU A 131 17.67 6.87 -21.36
N LYS A 132 18.73 6.27 -21.90
CA LYS A 132 19.64 6.94 -22.84
C LYS A 132 18.95 7.27 -24.16
N MET A 133 18.00 6.45 -24.59
CA MET A 133 17.25 6.67 -25.84
C MET A 133 16.32 7.90 -25.78
N LEU A 134 16.03 8.43 -24.59
CA LEU A 134 15.31 9.70 -24.43
C LEU A 134 16.16 10.94 -24.76
N GLY A 135 17.48 10.78 -24.93
CA GLY A 135 18.40 11.87 -25.26
C GLY A 135 18.82 12.70 -24.05
N MET A 136 19.29 13.92 -24.33
CA MET A 136 20.03 14.77 -23.37
C MET A 136 19.24 15.11 -22.09
N ASN A 137 17.91 15.19 -22.18
CA ASN A 137 17.04 15.55 -21.06
C ASN A 137 16.29 14.34 -20.45
N GLY A 138 16.64 13.11 -20.81
CA GLY A 138 15.93 11.91 -20.35
C GLY A 138 15.89 11.74 -18.83
N ARG A 139 17.01 12.04 -18.15
CA ARG A 139 17.11 11.97 -16.68
C ARG A 139 16.23 13.01 -15.99
N GLU A 140 16.20 14.23 -16.51
CA GLU A 140 15.36 15.30 -15.97
C GLU A 140 13.87 14.95 -16.10
N LEU A 141 13.45 14.44 -17.26
CA LEU A 141 12.08 13.99 -17.49
C LEU A 141 11.67 12.86 -16.54
N LYS A 142 12.56 11.89 -16.31
CA LYS A 142 12.37 10.84 -15.30
C LYS A 142 12.16 11.45 -13.90
N THR A 143 13.05 12.34 -13.49
CA THR A 143 12.97 12.98 -12.16
C THR A 143 11.68 13.79 -12.02
N GLN A 144 11.27 14.53 -13.05
CA GLN A 144 10.01 15.29 -13.04
C GLN A 144 8.78 14.37 -12.96
N ALA A 145 8.79 13.23 -13.67
CA ALA A 145 7.72 12.24 -13.57
C ALA A 145 7.66 11.62 -12.17
N GLN A 146 8.81 11.30 -11.57
CA GLN A 146 8.86 10.80 -10.19
C GLN A 146 8.30 11.84 -9.20
N LEU A 147 8.73 13.09 -9.30
CA LEU A 147 8.24 14.18 -8.45
C LEU A 147 6.73 14.39 -8.59
N TYR A 148 6.19 14.25 -9.81
CA TYR A 148 4.76 14.33 -10.06
C TYR A 148 4.02 13.21 -9.31
N LEU A 149 4.45 11.95 -9.46
CA LEU A 149 3.85 10.80 -8.79
C LEU A 149 3.94 10.92 -7.25
N ASP A 150 5.09 11.34 -6.73
CA ASP A 150 5.30 11.57 -5.31
C ASP A 150 4.36 12.66 -4.76
N SER A 151 4.16 13.75 -5.53
CA SER A 151 3.24 14.83 -5.15
C SER A 151 1.79 14.38 -5.14
N ALA A 152 1.37 13.56 -6.11
CA ALA A 152 0.03 13.01 -6.19
C ALA A 152 -0.27 12.04 -5.03
N ASN A 153 0.72 11.21 -4.67
CA ASN A 153 0.61 10.31 -3.53
C ASN A 153 0.51 11.08 -2.21
N ARG A 154 1.39 12.06 -1.97
CA ARG A 154 1.33 12.91 -0.76
C ARG A 154 0.01 13.64 -0.61
N GLN A 155 -0.57 14.12 -1.71
CA GLN A 155 -1.87 14.78 -1.67
C GLN A 155 -2.99 13.80 -1.30
N THR A 156 -2.95 12.58 -1.84
CA THR A 156 -3.91 11.52 -1.51
C THR A 156 -3.84 11.14 -0.03
N ASP A 157 -2.62 10.97 0.51
CA ASP A 157 -2.41 10.68 1.93
C ASP A 157 -2.91 11.81 2.82
N ALA A 158 -2.61 13.06 2.48
CA ALA A 158 -3.10 14.22 3.21
C ALA A 158 -4.63 14.29 3.23
N MET A 159 -5.29 13.97 2.11
CA MET A 159 -6.75 13.92 2.03
C MET A 159 -7.34 12.77 2.85
N SER A 160 -6.71 11.60 2.84
CA SER A 160 -7.11 10.44 3.67
C SER A 160 -7.00 10.76 5.16
N ILE A 161 -5.86 11.31 5.59
CA ILE A 161 -5.62 11.75 6.97
C ILE A 161 -6.62 12.83 7.38
N ALA A 162 -6.93 13.78 6.50
CA ALA A 162 -7.93 14.81 6.79
C ALA A 162 -9.35 14.24 6.94
N ALA A 163 -9.72 13.25 6.12
CA ALA A 163 -11.00 12.55 6.21
C ALA A 163 -11.09 11.73 7.51
N GLU A 164 -10.03 11.03 7.89
CA GLU A 164 -9.96 10.29 9.14
C GLU A 164 -10.02 11.21 10.36
N ASN A 165 -9.26 12.31 10.36
CA ASN A 165 -9.33 13.34 11.40
C ASN A 165 -10.74 13.90 11.56
N THR A 166 -11.47 14.11 10.46
CA THR A 166 -12.85 14.59 10.51
C THR A 166 -13.78 13.54 11.11
N ARG A 167 -13.61 12.27 10.72
CA ARG A 167 -14.37 11.13 11.27
C ARG A 167 -14.10 10.94 12.76
N LEU A 168 -12.83 11.01 13.18
CA LEU A 168 -12.41 10.88 14.58
C LEU A 168 -12.94 12.05 15.42
N LYS A 169 -12.82 13.29 14.94
CA LYS A 169 -13.41 14.47 15.60
C LYS A 169 -14.93 14.34 15.79
N LYS A 170 -15.64 13.84 14.78
CA LYS A 170 -17.08 13.58 14.88
C LYS A 170 -17.40 12.51 15.94
N ARG A 171 -16.60 11.45 16.02
CA ARG A 171 -16.76 10.38 17.02
C ARG A 171 -16.44 10.87 18.43
N LEU A 172 -15.42 11.69 18.61
CA LEU A 172 -15.11 12.34 19.90
C LEU A 172 -16.25 13.22 20.35
N ALA A 173 -16.77 14.10 19.47
CA ALA A 173 -17.91 14.95 19.79
C ALA A 173 -19.18 14.15 20.15
N GLU A 174 -19.42 13.01 19.50
CA GLU A 174 -20.55 12.12 19.83
C GLU A 174 -20.37 11.42 21.19
N LEU A 175 -19.16 11.00 21.54
CA LEU A 175 -18.84 10.37 22.82
C LEU A 175 -18.88 11.38 23.97
N GLU A 176 -18.32 12.57 23.78
CA GLU A 176 -18.37 13.68 24.75
C GLU A 176 -19.80 14.22 24.94
N GLY A 177 -20.61 14.24 23.87
CA GLY A 177 -22.03 14.58 23.96
C GLY A 177 -22.86 13.57 24.76
N LYS A 178 -22.45 12.29 24.79
CA LYS A 178 -23.10 11.23 25.57
C LYS A 178 -22.62 11.20 27.03
N SER A 179 -21.40 11.66 27.33
CA SER A 179 -20.90 11.73 28.72
C SER A 179 -21.43 12.94 29.49
N ASN A 180 -21.89 13.99 28.82
CA ASN A 180 -22.40 15.22 29.45
C ASN A 180 -23.94 15.31 29.57
N THR A 181 -24.69 14.22 29.34
CA THR A 181 -26.11 14.18 29.73
C THR A 181 -26.23 14.03 31.24
N PRO A 182 -26.77 15.02 31.98
CA PRO A 182 -26.86 14.93 33.43
C PRO A 182 -27.83 13.82 33.83
N LYS A 183 -27.32 12.77 34.47
CA LYS A 183 -28.11 11.78 35.22
C LYS A 183 -28.82 12.50 36.37
N LYS A 184 -30.00 13.07 36.09
CA LYS A 184 -30.90 13.61 37.10
C LYS A 184 -31.87 12.51 37.54
N ALA A 185 -31.71 12.15 38.81
CA ALA A 185 -32.72 11.63 39.72
C ALA A 185 -33.31 10.22 39.48
N SER A 186 -32.79 9.24 40.22
CA SER A 186 -33.64 8.31 40.96
C SER A 186 -32.87 7.72 42.15
N ASN A 187 -32.96 8.40 43.29
CA ASN A 187 -32.67 7.79 44.59
C ASN A 187 -33.99 7.68 45.35
N ALA A 188 -34.55 6.46 45.49
CA ALA A 188 -35.52 6.12 46.53
C ALA A 188 -35.82 4.60 46.57
N LYS A 189 -35.22 3.92 47.56
CA LYS A 189 -35.75 2.82 48.41
C LYS A 189 -36.35 1.56 47.73
N LYS A 190 -35.84 0.37 48.09
CA LYS A 190 -36.38 -0.48 49.19
C LYS A 190 -35.92 -1.97 49.11
N SER A 191 -35.21 -2.41 50.15
CA SER A 191 -35.15 -3.73 50.85
C SER A 191 -35.18 -5.09 50.10
N GLU A 192 -34.10 -5.86 50.32
CA GLU A 192 -34.06 -7.15 51.08
C GLU A 192 -34.84 -8.39 50.56
N LYS A 193 -34.11 -9.45 50.12
CA LYS A 193 -33.85 -10.73 50.86
C LYS A 193 -33.57 -11.96 49.95
N VAL A 194 -32.36 -12.52 50.09
CA VAL A 194 -31.88 -13.94 50.14
C VAL A 194 -32.67 -15.07 49.44
N ALA A 195 -32.02 -15.85 48.53
CA ALA A 195 -31.62 -17.28 48.73
C ALA A 195 -31.23 -18.06 47.45
N GLY A 196 -29.98 -18.57 47.41
CA GLY A 196 -29.50 -19.87 46.85
C GLY A 196 -29.37 -20.04 45.32
N GLU A 197 -28.43 -20.81 44.75
CA GLU A 197 -27.22 -21.55 45.15
C GLU A 197 -26.57 -22.14 43.86
N ALA A 198 -25.26 -22.42 43.91
CA ALA A 198 -24.47 -23.38 43.09
C ALA A 198 -23.72 -22.97 41.80
N GLY A 199 -22.38 -23.23 41.82
CA GLY A 199 -21.47 -23.48 40.68
C GLY A 199 -20.21 -22.60 40.65
N ASP A 200 -19.21 -22.79 41.53
CA ASP A 200 -18.00 -23.66 41.40
C ASP A 200 -16.94 -23.10 40.40
N ALA A 201 -15.91 -22.39 40.89
CA ALA A 201 -14.50 -22.82 41.10
C ALA A 201 -13.68 -22.88 39.79
N ASP A 202 -12.59 -22.13 39.60
CA ASP A 202 -11.23 -22.26 40.14
C ASP A 202 -10.43 -21.09 39.50
N THR A 203 -9.51 -20.34 40.13
CA THR A 203 -8.26 -20.76 40.79
C THR A 203 -7.78 -19.65 41.73
N GLY A 204 -7.47 -19.98 42.99
CA GLY A 204 -6.70 -19.13 43.92
C GLY A 204 -5.18 -19.18 43.63
N GLY A 205 -4.33 -18.30 44.14
CA GLY A 205 -4.56 -17.30 45.17
C GLY A 205 -3.29 -16.51 45.53
N ASP A 206 -3.46 -15.80 46.64
CA ASP A 206 -2.48 -15.29 47.62
C ASP A 206 -1.47 -14.22 47.19
N GLU A 207 -1.99 -13.00 47.18
CA GLU A 207 -1.58 -11.84 47.99
C GLU A 207 -0.37 -12.01 48.93
N ALA A 208 0.69 -11.24 48.66
CA ALA A 208 1.73 -10.89 49.62
C ALA A 208 2.02 -9.37 49.54
N ASP A 209 1.42 -8.67 50.49
CA ASP A 209 1.71 -7.33 51.04
C ASP A 209 3.08 -6.70 50.65
N LYS A 210 3.05 -5.60 49.88
CA LYS A 210 4.16 -4.64 49.71
C LYS A 210 3.60 -3.20 49.57
N PRO A 211 4.28 -2.18 50.14
CA PRO A 211 3.73 -0.85 50.35
C PRO A 211 3.53 -0.10 49.02
N ALA A 212 2.56 0.81 49.03
CA ALA A 212 2.18 1.67 47.90
C ALA A 212 3.37 2.50 47.36
N GLU A 213 4.09 1.94 46.39
CA GLU A 213 4.93 2.68 45.45
C GLU A 213 4.06 3.11 44.27
N ALA A 214 4.13 4.40 43.92
CA ALA A 214 3.38 4.96 42.80
C ALA A 214 3.63 4.15 41.53
N GLU A 215 2.59 3.45 41.05
CA GLU A 215 2.63 2.65 39.83
C GLU A 215 3.28 3.46 38.71
N ASN A 216 4.27 2.87 38.05
CA ASN A 216 4.94 3.51 36.93
C ASN A 216 3.89 3.77 35.83
N PRO A 217 3.60 5.04 35.45
CA PRO A 217 2.58 5.34 34.45
C PRO A 217 2.91 4.78 33.06
N PHE A 218 4.13 4.26 32.87
CA PHE A 218 4.59 3.62 31.65
C PHE A 218 4.71 2.09 31.77
N SER A 219 4.13 1.47 32.82
CA SER A 219 4.19 0.01 33.03
C SER A 219 3.62 -0.78 31.84
N ASP A 220 2.59 -0.24 31.20
CA ASP A 220 1.83 -0.90 30.14
C ASP A 220 2.33 -0.54 28.73
N TRP A 221 3.37 0.29 28.62
CA TRP A 221 3.88 0.77 27.33
C TRP A 221 4.89 -0.21 26.73
N GLU A 222 4.86 -0.35 25.40
CA GLU A 222 5.83 -1.17 24.68
C GLU A 222 7.16 -0.44 24.49
N ALA A 223 8.24 -1.21 24.27
CA ALA A 223 9.60 -0.66 24.18
C ALA A 223 9.76 0.41 23.09
N GLU A 224 9.03 0.27 21.98
CA GLU A 224 9.04 1.22 20.87
C GLU A 224 8.40 2.56 21.27
N ASP A 225 7.25 2.52 21.95
CA ASP A 225 6.54 3.70 22.45
C ASP A 225 7.33 4.42 23.54
N LEU A 226 7.96 3.66 24.44
CA LEU A 226 8.85 4.20 25.48
C LEU A 226 10.04 4.94 24.87
N THR A 227 10.66 4.35 23.84
CA THR A 227 11.81 4.94 23.14
C THR A 227 11.41 6.25 22.46
N ALA A 228 10.29 6.26 21.75
CA ALA A 228 9.78 7.46 21.08
C ALA A 228 9.46 8.57 22.09
N TRP A 229 8.85 8.22 23.22
CA TRP A 229 8.51 9.18 24.27
C TRP A 229 9.73 9.78 24.96
N ILE A 230 10.76 8.98 25.23
CA ILE A 230 12.02 9.47 25.82
C ILE A 230 12.71 10.47 24.87
N ILE A 231 12.76 10.17 23.58
CA ILE A 231 13.34 11.07 22.56
C ILE A 231 12.53 12.37 22.45
N ASP A 232 11.20 12.32 22.53
CA ASP A 232 10.36 13.53 22.50
C ASP A 232 10.55 14.39 23.76
N ALA A 233 10.65 13.75 24.93
CA ALA A 233 10.87 14.40 26.21
C ALA A 233 12.27 15.03 26.33
N GLU A 234 13.30 14.37 25.79
CA GLU A 234 14.69 14.83 25.77
C GLU A 234 15.36 14.47 24.43
N PRO A 235 15.28 15.35 23.41
CA PRO A 235 15.75 15.07 22.04
C PRO A 235 17.25 14.79 21.90
N GLU A 236 18.05 15.17 22.89
CA GLU A 236 19.50 14.94 22.93
C GLU A 236 19.88 13.63 23.65
N TYR A 237 18.90 12.86 24.12
CA TYR A 237 19.15 11.64 24.89
C TYR A 237 19.57 10.47 23.99
N GLU A 238 20.78 9.94 24.21
CA GLU A 238 21.26 8.74 23.51
C GLU A 238 20.72 7.46 24.15
N ILE A 239 19.80 6.79 23.46
CA ILE A 239 19.25 5.50 23.88
C ILE A 239 20.15 4.36 23.33
N ASP A 240 20.66 3.50 24.21
CA ASP A 240 21.39 2.30 23.80
C ASP A 240 20.39 1.21 23.34
N GLY A 241 20.58 0.72 22.12
CA GLY A 241 19.74 -0.33 21.53
C GLY A 241 19.78 -1.69 22.27
N ARG A 242 20.59 -1.84 23.33
CA ARG A 242 20.58 -3.01 24.22
C ARG A 242 19.60 -2.89 25.38
N TRP A 243 18.97 -1.74 25.59
CA TRP A 243 18.06 -1.54 26.71
C TRP A 243 16.75 -2.33 26.52
N GLY A 244 16.38 -3.08 27.56
CA GLY A 244 15.10 -3.78 27.61
C GLY A 244 13.95 -2.85 28.00
N ARG A 245 12.71 -3.32 27.78
CA ARG A 245 11.47 -2.60 28.12
C ARG A 245 11.47 -2.05 29.55
N GLU A 246 11.88 -2.85 30.52
CA GLU A 246 11.89 -2.47 31.93
C GLU A 246 12.80 -1.26 32.20
N THR A 247 14.01 -1.26 31.63
CA THR A 247 14.95 -0.13 31.72
C THR A 247 14.41 1.14 31.05
N LEU A 248 13.74 0.99 29.90
CA LEU A 248 13.10 2.10 29.20
C LEU A 248 11.92 2.67 30.02
N ALA A 249 11.12 1.82 30.65
CA ALA A 249 9.98 2.24 31.47
C ALA A 249 10.43 2.99 32.74
N GLU A 250 11.51 2.55 33.40
CA GLU A 250 12.10 3.28 34.52
C GLU A 250 12.63 4.66 34.11
N LYS A 251 13.28 4.75 32.94
CA LYS A 251 13.81 6.02 32.43
C LYS A 251 12.71 6.98 32.02
N ALA A 252 11.65 6.48 31.38
CA ALA A 252 10.47 7.27 31.07
C ALA A 252 9.82 7.83 32.35
N LYS A 253 9.71 7.01 33.41
CA LYS A 253 9.22 7.47 34.72
C LYS A 253 10.09 8.58 35.32
N GLU A 254 11.40 8.40 35.32
CA GLU A 254 12.35 9.40 35.86
C GLU A 254 12.21 10.76 35.15
N LEU A 255 12.12 10.74 33.82
CA LEU A 255 11.92 11.95 33.01
C LEU A 255 10.55 12.59 33.26
N ASN A 256 9.50 11.79 33.37
CA ASN A 256 8.16 12.27 33.68
C ASN A 256 8.10 12.93 35.08
N ASP A 257 8.76 12.35 36.07
CA ASP A 257 8.86 12.91 37.42
C ASP A 257 9.65 14.23 37.41
N LYS A 258 10.71 14.34 36.60
CA LYS A 258 11.45 15.61 36.39
C LYS A 258 10.60 16.68 35.73
N ILE A 259 9.84 16.34 34.69
CA ILE A 259 8.94 17.26 33.99
C ILE A 259 7.83 17.75 34.94
N ALA A 260 7.24 16.84 35.73
CA ALA A 260 6.24 17.17 36.73
C ALA A 260 6.80 18.10 37.82
N ALA A 261 8.01 17.85 38.30
CA ALA A 261 8.68 18.69 39.30
C ALA A 261 9.07 20.08 38.75
N ALA A 262 9.49 20.18 37.49
CA ALA A 262 9.76 21.46 36.83
C ALA A 262 8.48 22.29 36.67
N LYS A 263 7.37 21.64 36.29
CA LYS A 263 6.06 22.28 36.15
C LYS A 263 5.45 22.75 37.48
N ALA A 264 5.82 22.12 38.60
CA ALA A 264 5.38 22.54 39.94
C ALA A 264 6.19 23.72 40.52
N LYS A 265 7.35 24.06 39.93
CA LYS A 265 8.23 25.16 40.37
C LYS A 265 8.14 26.42 39.52
N GLY A 266 7.48 26.38 38.36
CA GLY A 266 7.22 27.53 37.49
C GLY A 266 5.82 28.08 37.70
#